data_AF-A0A4S2AWN7-F1
#
_entry.id   AF-A0A4S2AWN7-F1
#
_cell.length_a   1.000
_cell.length_b   1.000
_cell.length_c   1.000
_cell.angle_alpha   90.00
_cell.angle_beta   90.00
_cell.angle_gamma   90.00
#
_symmetry.space_group_name_H-M   'P 1'
#
loop_
_entity.id
_entity.type
_entity.pdbx_description
1 polymer ?
#
loop_
_entity_poly.entity_id
_entity_poly.type
_entity_poly.pdbx_seq_one_letter_code
_entity_poly.pdbx_strand_id
1 'polypeptide(L)'
;MNRSEYLLSRACGYELKARLTPAQTAVRDELIIARSDYAKYTSMLNAMPQHERMAMFRNQPWMIEALGRLRRTADLITEIINRYFSPNRIPGTSSETDKEQEAT
;
A
#
# COMPACT_ATOMS: atom_id res chain seq x y z
N MET A 1 -24.35 1.90 -7.82
CA MET A 1 -24.82 3.22 -7.37
C MET A 1 -26.03 3.61 -8.20
N ASN A 2 -27.15 3.95 -7.55
CA ASN A 2 -28.30 4.52 -8.25
C ASN A 2 -28.04 6.02 -8.51
N ARG A 3 -28.65 6.60 -9.55
CA ARG A 3 -28.46 8.02 -9.91
C ARG A 3 -28.86 8.96 -8.77
N SER A 4 -29.85 8.58 -7.97
CA SER A 4 -30.33 9.35 -6.80
C SER A 4 -29.29 9.47 -5.69
N GLU A 5 -28.61 8.38 -5.34
CA GLU A 5 -27.57 8.36 -4.29
C GLU A 5 -26.38 9.25 -4.65
N TYR A 6 -26.00 9.23 -5.93
CA TYR A 6 -24.92 10.07 -6.44
C TYR A 6 -25.27 11.56 -6.32
N LEU A 7 -26.50 11.94 -6.69
CA LEU A 7 -26.98 13.32 -6.58
C LEU A 7 -27.03 13.79 -5.12
N LEU A 8 -27.51 12.95 -4.20
CA LEU A 8 -27.52 13.24 -2.77
C LEU A 8 -26.09 13.48 -2.25
N SER A 9 -25.15 12.60 -2.62
CA SER A 9 -23.74 12.74 -2.23
C SER A 9 -23.15 14.06 -2.71
N ARG A 10 -23.42 14.45 -3.97
CA ARG A 10 -22.96 15.73 -4.54
C ARG A 10 -23.59 16.93 -3.83
N ALA A 11 -24.88 16.86 -3.49
CA ALA A 11 -25.56 17.92 -2.73
C ALA A 11 -24.98 18.08 -1.31
N CYS A 12 -24.50 16.98 -0.71
CA CYS A 12 -23.81 16.98 0.57
C CYS A 12 -22.32 17.38 0.48
N GLY A 13 -21.84 17.90 -0.66
CA GLY A 13 -20.47 18.41 -0.80
C GLY A 13 -19.41 17.36 -1.15
N TYR A 14 -19.81 16.17 -1.62
CA TYR A 14 -18.86 15.18 -2.11
C TYR A 14 -18.16 15.65 -3.40
N GLU A 15 -16.82 15.69 -3.36
CA GLU A 15 -15.99 15.97 -4.53
C GLU A 15 -15.16 14.75 -4.93
N LEU A 16 -15.09 14.51 -6.25
CA LEU A 16 -14.25 13.45 -6.81
C LEU A 16 -12.80 13.93 -6.83
N LYS A 17 -11.84 13.07 -6.42
CA LYS A 17 -10.41 13.37 -6.65
C LYS A 17 -10.17 13.57 -8.15
N ALA A 18 -9.31 14.53 -8.47
CA ALA A 18 -8.86 14.77 -9.83
C ALA A 18 -8.27 13.48 -10.43
N ARG A 19 -8.49 13.28 -11.73
CA ARG A 19 -7.90 12.13 -12.42
C ARG A 19 -6.38 12.25 -12.40
N LEU A 20 -5.72 11.11 -12.25
CA LEU A 20 -4.28 11.00 -12.38
C LEU A 20 -3.84 11.42 -13.78
N THR A 21 -2.72 12.13 -13.87
CA THR A 21 -2.06 12.37 -15.15
C THR A 21 -1.40 11.08 -15.66
N PRO A 22 -1.11 10.98 -16.97
CA PRO A 22 -0.40 9.82 -17.51
C PRO A 22 0.94 9.56 -16.83
N ALA A 23 1.70 10.62 -16.53
CA ALA A 23 2.97 10.52 -15.80
C ALA A 23 2.79 9.98 -14.38
N GLN A 24 1.77 10.44 -13.65
CA GLN A 24 1.47 9.93 -12.31
C GLN A 24 1.01 8.47 -12.33
N THR A 25 0.36 8.05 -13.43
CA THR A 25 -0.08 6.65 -13.61
C THR A 25 1.13 5.73 -13.79
N ALA A 26 2.12 6.14 -14.58
CA ALA A 26 3.37 5.40 -14.73
C ALA A 26 4.10 5.22 -13.38
N VAL A 27 4.19 6.29 -12.59
CA VAL A 27 4.79 6.26 -11.24
C VAL A 27 4.01 5.32 -10.31
N ARG A 28 2.67 5.37 -10.32
CA ARG A 28 1.85 4.44 -9.54
C ARG A 28 2.16 2.99 -9.88
N ASP A 29 2.22 2.67 -11.17
CA ASP A 29 2.42 1.29 -11.62
C ASP A 29 3.82 0.78 -11.23
N GLU A 30 4.84 1.64 -11.32
CA GLU A 30 6.19 1.33 -10.81
C GLU A 30 6.21 1.10 -9.29
N LEU A 31 5.51 1.93 -8.51
CA LEU A 31 5.40 1.75 -7.06
C LEU A 31 4.68 0.45 -6.67
N ILE A 32 3.68 0.04 -7.46
CA ILE A 32 2.98 -1.24 -7.26
C ILE A 32 3.93 -2.41 -7.51
N ILE A 33 4.73 -2.35 -8.58
CA ILE A 33 5.74 -3.36 -8.89
C ILE A 33 6.76 -3.43 -7.75
N ALA A 34 7.31 -2.29 -7.32
CA ALA A 34 8.26 -2.22 -6.22
C ALA A 34 7.69 -2.84 -4.93
N ARG A 35 6.45 -2.51 -4.57
CA ARG A 35 5.76 -3.14 -3.41
C ARG A 35 5.66 -4.66 -3.56
N SER A 36 5.33 -5.14 -4.76
CA SER A 36 5.25 -6.58 -5.02
C SER A 36 6.60 -7.28 -4.88
N ASP A 37 7.69 -6.62 -5.31
CA ASP A 37 9.03 -7.17 -5.23
C ASP A 37 9.49 -7.23 -3.77
N TYR A 38 9.22 -6.21 -2.97
CA TYR A 38 9.46 -6.26 -1.53
C TYR A 38 8.74 -7.44 -0.86
N ALA A 39 7.46 -7.65 -1.18
CA ALA A 39 6.70 -8.78 -0.64
C ALA A 39 7.34 -10.13 -1.03
N LYS A 40 7.75 -10.29 -2.30
CA LYS A 40 8.47 -11.49 -2.76
C LYS A 40 9.77 -11.71 -1.98
N TYR A 41 10.60 -10.68 -1.84
CA TYR A 41 11.86 -10.79 -1.10
C TYR A 41 11.64 -11.19 0.37
N THR A 42 10.66 -10.58 1.04
CA THR A 42 10.33 -10.95 2.42
C THR A 42 9.81 -12.38 2.52
N SER A 43 9.04 -12.85 1.54
CA SER A 43 8.54 -14.23 1.47
C SER A 43 9.70 -15.23 1.30
N MET A 44 10.67 -14.93 0.41
CA MET A 44 11.87 -15.75 0.22
C MET A 44 12.70 -15.86 1.51
N LEU A 45 12.90 -14.74 2.21
CA LEU A 45 13.62 -14.71 3.50
C LEU A 45 12.89 -15.53 4.58
N ASN A 46 11.55 -15.48 4.60
CA ASN A 46 10.74 -16.25 5.52
C ASN A 46 10.74 -17.75 5.20
N ALA A 47 10.78 -18.12 3.92
CA ALA A 47 10.84 -19.51 3.46
C ALA A 47 12.23 -20.15 3.68
N MET A 48 13.29 -19.35 3.74
CA MET A 48 14.65 -19.81 3.99
C MET A 48 14.77 -20.48 5.38
N PRO A 49 15.45 -21.65 5.49
CA PRO A 49 15.61 -22.34 6.76
C PRO A 49 16.42 -21.52 7.77
N GLN A 50 16.09 -21.68 9.05
CA GLN A 50 16.63 -20.84 10.13
C GLN A 50 18.16 -20.86 10.21
N HIS A 51 18.81 -22.00 9.97
CA HIS A 51 20.27 -22.10 10.05
C HIS A 51 20.97 -21.25 8.98
N GLU A 52 20.44 -21.24 7.76
CA GLU A 52 20.95 -20.46 6.62
C GLU A 52 20.72 -18.97 6.86
N ARG A 53 19.52 -18.62 7.33
CA ARG A 53 19.18 -17.26 7.75
C ARG A 53 20.15 -16.75 8.82
N MET A 54 20.36 -17.53 9.89
CA MET A 54 21.28 -17.15 10.95
C MET A 54 22.72 -16.99 10.45
N ALA A 55 23.20 -17.88 9.56
CA ALA A 55 24.53 -17.76 8.97
C ALA A 55 24.67 -16.46 8.16
N MET A 56 23.64 -16.09 7.40
CA MET A 56 23.62 -14.88 6.58
C MET A 56 23.65 -13.59 7.43
N PHE A 57 22.78 -13.48 8.44
CA PHE A 57 22.69 -12.28 9.30
C PHE A 57 23.83 -12.16 10.33
N ARG A 58 24.42 -13.28 10.78
CA ARG A 58 25.48 -13.28 11.80
C ARG A 58 26.84 -12.88 11.24
N ASN A 59 27.10 -13.19 9.96
CA ASN A 59 28.35 -12.84 9.28
C ASN A 59 28.33 -11.43 8.67
N GLN A 60 27.16 -10.85 8.43
CA GLN A 60 26.99 -9.57 7.76
C GLN A 60 26.10 -8.62 8.57
N PRO A 61 26.67 -7.90 9.57
CA PRO A 61 25.89 -7.05 10.47
C PRO A 61 25.12 -5.92 9.76
N TRP A 62 25.62 -5.43 8.63
CA TRP A 62 24.94 -4.40 7.81
C TRP A 62 23.59 -4.88 7.24
N MET A 63 23.37 -6.20 7.15
CA MET A 63 22.16 -6.77 6.58
C MET A 63 20.92 -6.49 7.44
N ILE A 64 21.09 -6.43 8.76
CA ILE A 64 20.01 -6.08 9.69
C ILE A 64 19.57 -4.64 9.45
N GLU A 65 20.53 -3.72 9.29
CA GLU A 65 20.24 -2.32 8.98
C GLU A 65 19.61 -2.16 7.60
N ALA A 66 20.11 -2.89 6.60
CA ALA A 66 19.56 -2.90 5.25
C ALA A 66 18.10 -3.38 5.25
N LEU A 67 17.78 -4.47 5.96
CA LEU A 67 16.42 -4.97 6.12
C LEU A 67 15.52 -3.93 6.82
N GLY A 68 16.04 -3.24 7.83
CA GLY A 68 15.33 -2.15 8.49
C GLY A 68 15.01 -0.98 7.55
N ARG A 69 15.96 -0.60 6.68
CA ARG A 69 15.73 0.40 5.63
C ARG A 69 14.69 -0.07 4.61
N LEU A 70 14.80 -1.34 4.19
CA LEU A 70 13.89 -1.98 3.24
C LEU A 70 12.44 -1.93 3.74
N ARG A 71 12.23 -2.28 5.01
CA ARG A 71 10.92 -2.23 5.65
C ARG A 71 10.36 -0.82 5.63
N ARG A 72 11.13 0.17 6.08
CA ARG A 72 10.70 1.59 6.08
C ARG A 72 10.33 2.08 4.68
N THR A 73 11.10 1.72 3.66
CA THR A 73 10.77 2.08 2.27
C THR A 73 9.48 1.42 1.79
N ALA A 74 9.25 0.14 2.13
CA ALA A 74 8.02 -0.56 1.76
C ALA A 74 6.78 0.05 2.44
N ASP A 75 6.91 0.46 3.71
CA ASP A 75 5.85 1.13 4.46
C ASP A 75 5.50 2.49 3.83
N LEU A 76 6.53 3.30 3.49
CA LEU A 76 6.35 4.60 2.82
C LEU A 76 5.67 4.44 1.45
N ILE A 77 6.09 3.44 0.66
CA ILE A 77 5.46 3.16 -0.64
C ILE A 77 3.98 2.80 -0.45
N THR A 78 3.68 1.96 0.55
CA THR A 78 2.31 1.56 0.86
C THR A 78 1.47 2.76 1.30
N GLU A 79 2.02 3.64 2.12
CA GLU A 79 1.36 4.87 2.55
C GLU A 79 1.06 5.80 1.36
N ILE A 80 2.03 6.02 0.47
CA ILE A 80 1.85 6.83 -0.74
C ILE A 80 0.73 6.24 -1.60
N ILE A 81 0.75 4.92 -1.81
CA ILE A 81 -0.27 4.24 -2.61
C ILE A 81 -1.66 4.41 -1.98
N ASN A 82 -1.79 4.19 -0.68
CA ASN A 82 -3.06 4.29 0.02
C ASN A 82 -3.57 5.74 0.10
N ARG A 83 -2.69 6.73 0.23
CA ARG A 83 -3.10 8.14 0.34
C ARG A 83 -3.54 8.71 -1.01
N TYR A 84 -2.75 8.48 -2.05
CA TYR A 84 -2.91 9.16 -3.35
C TYR A 84 -3.63 8.34 -4.40
N PHE A 85 -3.51 7.00 -4.35
CA PHE A 85 -4.10 6.11 -5.37
C PHE A 85 -5.28 5.30 -4.85
N SER A 86 -5.72 5.50 -3.60
CA SER A 86 -6.99 4.94 -3.12
C SER A 86 -8.14 5.37 -4.04
N PRO A 87 -9.09 4.47 -4.34
CA PRO A 87 -10.34 4.85 -4.98
C PRO A 87 -11.06 5.98 -4.25
N ASN A 88 -11.85 6.77 -4.97
CA ASN A 88 -12.68 7.81 -4.36
C ASN A 88 -13.71 7.17 -3.41
N ARG A 89 -13.71 7.58 -2.14
CA ARG A 89 -14.66 7.09 -1.14
C ARG A 89 -16.02 7.75 -1.35
N ILE A 90 -17.01 6.97 -1.75
CA ILE A 90 -18.37 7.47 -2.01
C ILE A 90 -19.15 7.50 -0.69
N PRO A 91 -19.87 8.59 -0.35
CA PRO A 91 -20.69 8.64 0.85
C PRO A 91 -21.84 7.62 0.77
N GLY A 92 -22.04 6.83 1.82
CA GLY A 92 -23.18 5.91 1.94
C GLY A 92 -22.89 4.45 1.62
N THR A 93 -21.74 4.11 1.03
CA THR A 93 -21.27 2.72 0.97
C THR A 93 -20.28 2.50 2.11
N SER A 94 -20.67 1.76 3.15
CA SER A 94 -19.70 1.15 4.07
C SER A 94 -18.91 0.11 3.28
N SER A 95 -17.84 0.54 2.62
CA SER A 95 -16.87 -0.38 2.03
C SER A 95 -16.21 -1.16 3.15
N GLU A 96 -15.97 -2.46 2.97
CA GLU A 96 -15.37 -3.35 3.97
C GLU A 96 -14.03 -2.83 4.54
N THR A 97 -13.34 -1.92 3.84
CA THR A 97 -12.16 -1.19 4.33
C THR A 97 -12.41 -0.29 5.55
N ASP A 98 -13.66 0.07 5.83
CA ASP A 98 -14.02 0.82 7.04
C ASP A 98 -14.09 -0.09 8.29
N LYS A 99 -14.20 -1.42 8.10
CA LYS A 99 -14.30 -2.38 9.21
C LYS A 99 -12.95 -2.68 9.87
N GLU A 100 -11.84 -2.48 9.16
CA GLU A 100 -10.49 -2.71 9.69
C GLU A 100 -9.88 -1.48 10.38
N GLN A 101 -10.42 -0.27 10.18
CA GLN A 101 -9.93 0.94 10.86
C GLN A 101 -10.69 1.26 12.16
N GLU A 102 -11.85 0.65 12.38
CA GLU A 102 -12.67 0.85 13.59
C GLU A 102 -12.58 -0.32 14.59
N ALA A 103 -11.86 -1.39 14.23
CA ALA A 103 -11.63 -2.55 15.08
C ALA A 103 -10.15 -2.63 15.52
N THR A 104 -9.78 -1.79 16.49
CA THR A 104 -8.60 -1.89 17.39
C THR A 104 -7.26 -1.36 16.89
#